data_AF-A0A6J7K615-F1
#
_entry.id   AF-A0A6J7K615-F1
#
_cell.length_a   1.000
_cell.length_b   1.000
_cell.length_c   1.000
_cell.angle_alpha   90.00
_cell.angle_beta   90.00
_cell.angle_gamma   90.00
#
_symmetry.space_group_name_H-M   'P 1'
#
loop_
_entity.id
_entity.type
_entity.pdbx_description
1 polymer ?
#
loop_
_entity_poly.entity_id
_entity_poly.type
_entity_poly.pdbx_seq_one_letter_code
_entity_poly.pdbx_strand_id
1 'polypeptide(L)'
;MADVDVVVCFEGVEHIGEKDALRDALVRVAGTGTTVIFSVPNSRRYEEDNAFHLANFDREAVDRWAAQFATSAVVWEQWHAQGSLIGPEPGAGANAPSLLAPVPADARPPGWATHYLVLVNADDAAEQDATASMAWSVEPVNARWLEGLRRANRELWRSNARLADTDAHPRGTYSAAAASVIDRWKSRALAAEEQARAFQLGAENYEDVRHRRAVKIALSAAQAVRLFRDRVRA
;
A
#
# COMPACT_ATOMS: atom_id res chain seq x y z
N MET A 1 25.61 11.43 21.43
CA MET A 1 24.69 11.56 20.28
C MET A 1 24.28 13.02 20.22
N ALA A 2 24.01 13.57 19.03
CA ALA A 2 23.32 14.86 18.96
C ALA A 2 22.00 14.74 19.76
N ASP A 3 21.67 15.78 20.52
CA ASP A 3 20.40 15.81 21.25
C ASP A 3 19.26 15.82 20.22
N VAL A 4 18.35 14.87 20.34
CA VAL A 4 17.17 14.77 19.46
C VAL A 4 15.99 15.28 20.26
N ASP A 5 15.50 16.46 19.88
CA ASP A 5 14.38 17.09 20.56
C ASP A 5 13.05 16.40 20.24
N VAL A 6 12.89 15.91 18.99
CA VAL A 6 11.65 15.32 18.49
C VAL A 6 11.90 14.12 17.59
N VAL A 7 11.12 13.06 17.76
CA VAL A 7 11.00 11.92 16.84
C VAL A 7 9.60 11.91 16.24
N VAL A 8 9.51 11.90 14.91
CA VAL A 8 8.24 11.86 14.17
C VAL A 8 8.19 10.62 13.28
N CYS A 9 7.09 9.85 13.37
CA CYS A 9 6.86 8.65 12.56
C CYS A 9 5.40 8.62 12.07
N PHE A 10 5.14 9.23 10.91
CA PHE A 10 3.81 9.16 10.30
C PHE A 10 3.68 7.92 9.42
N GLU A 11 2.64 7.13 9.68
CA GLU A 11 2.30 5.93 8.88
C GLU A 11 3.55 5.06 8.63
N GLY A 12 4.34 4.86 9.68
CA GLY A 12 5.57 4.06 9.64
C GLY A 12 5.53 2.84 10.54
N VAL A 13 4.80 2.93 11.65
CA VAL A 13 4.76 1.91 12.70
C VAL A 13 4.16 0.59 12.20
N GLU A 14 3.13 0.68 11.38
CA GLU A 14 2.41 -0.44 10.77
C GLU A 14 3.24 -1.23 9.77
N HIS A 15 4.33 -0.65 9.26
CA HIS A 15 5.21 -1.28 8.28
C HIS A 15 6.40 -2.02 8.90
N ILE A 16 6.58 -1.94 10.22
CA ILE A 16 7.71 -2.58 10.92
C ILE A 16 7.28 -3.94 11.48
N GLY A 17 8.03 -4.99 11.13
CA GLY A 17 7.75 -6.35 11.59
C GLY A 17 7.99 -6.54 13.09
N GLU A 18 9.06 -5.93 13.61
CA GLU A 18 9.46 -5.99 15.03
C GLU A 18 8.78 -4.89 15.87
N LYS A 19 7.46 -4.94 15.92
CA LYS A 19 6.61 -3.92 16.56
C LYS A 19 6.94 -3.64 18.02
N ASP A 20 7.13 -4.69 18.81
CA ASP A 20 7.45 -4.55 20.23
C ASP A 20 8.82 -3.90 20.41
N ALA A 21 9.80 -4.24 19.58
CA ALA A 21 11.12 -3.63 19.62
C ALA A 21 11.08 -2.14 19.24
N LEU A 22 10.29 -1.78 18.22
CA LEU A 22 10.05 -0.38 17.86
C LEU A 22 9.37 0.37 19.00
N ARG A 23 8.28 -0.17 19.56
CA ARG A 23 7.58 0.42 20.70
C ARG A 23 8.53 0.65 21.86
N ASP A 24 9.32 -0.36 22.24
CA ASP A 24 10.26 -0.26 23.34
C ASP A 24 11.35 0.79 23.05
N ALA A 25 11.75 0.95 21.78
CA ALA A 25 12.66 2.03 21.37
C ALA A 25 12.02 3.40 21.52
N LEU A 26 10.77 3.58 21.08
CA LEU A 26 10.03 4.84 21.24
C LEU A 26 9.81 5.18 22.71
N VAL A 27 9.49 4.20 23.56
CA VAL A 27 9.34 4.38 25.01
C VAL A 27 10.67 4.81 25.65
N ARG A 28 11.79 4.17 25.27
CA ARG A 28 13.12 4.59 25.77
C ARG A 28 13.47 6.01 25.35
N VAL A 29 13.19 6.39 24.11
CA VAL A 29 13.44 7.75 23.61
C VAL A 29 12.54 8.76 24.32
N ALA A 30 11.25 8.49 24.47
CA ALA A 30 10.37 9.35 25.26
C ALA A 30 10.84 9.49 26.72
N GLY A 31 11.43 8.43 27.29
CA GLY A 31 12.00 8.44 28.64
C GLY A 31 13.18 9.40 28.84
N THR A 32 13.82 9.87 27.77
CA THR A 32 14.87 10.91 27.86
C THR A 32 14.31 12.33 27.80
N GLY A 33 12.99 12.49 27.76
CA GLY A 33 12.32 13.78 27.61
C GLY A 33 12.11 14.20 26.15
N THR A 34 12.56 13.40 25.18
CA THR A 34 12.33 13.65 23.75
C THR A 34 10.84 13.56 23.43
N THR A 35 10.33 14.50 22.63
CA THR A 35 8.95 14.45 22.13
C THR A 35 8.83 13.34 21.09
N VAL A 36 7.82 12.48 21.22
CA VAL A 36 7.53 11.43 20.24
C VAL A 36 6.16 11.65 19.64
N ILE A 37 6.10 11.70 18.32
CA ILE A 37 4.87 11.85 17.55
C ILE A 37 4.79 10.71 16.55
N PHE A 38 3.72 9.93 16.57
CA PHE A 38 3.50 8.94 15.52
C PHE A 38 2.04 8.84 15.13
N SER A 39 1.77 8.50 13.87
CA SER A 39 0.43 8.22 13.39
C SER A 39 0.30 6.79 12.89
N VAL A 40 -0.90 6.24 13.03
CA VAL A 40 -1.28 4.95 12.44
C VAL A 40 -2.67 5.04 11.82
N PRO A 41 -2.92 4.36 10.69
CA PRO A 41 -4.25 4.23 10.13
C PRO A 41 -5.13 3.39 11.03
N ASN A 42 -6.43 3.68 11.05
CA ASN A 42 -7.44 2.82 11.65
C ASN A 42 -7.74 1.62 10.73
N SER A 43 -6.68 0.94 10.27
CA SER A 43 -6.73 -0.05 9.19
C SER A 43 -7.63 -1.24 9.53
N ARG A 44 -7.75 -1.61 10.81
CA ARG A 44 -8.66 -2.69 11.24
C ARG A 44 -10.13 -2.29 11.09
N ARG A 45 -10.50 -1.05 11.42
CA ARG A 45 -11.88 -0.56 11.27
C ARG A 45 -12.31 -0.52 9.82
N TYR A 46 -11.40 -0.09 8.95
CA TYR A 46 -11.64 0.10 7.52
C TYR A 46 -11.32 -1.14 6.67
N GLU A 47 -10.99 -2.27 7.31
CA GLU A 47 -10.64 -3.53 6.63
C GLU A 47 -9.61 -3.30 5.50
N GLU A 48 -8.61 -2.46 5.78
CA GLU A 48 -7.63 -2.06 4.78
C GLU A 48 -6.74 -3.25 4.41
N ASP A 49 -6.69 -3.54 3.11
CA ASP A 49 -5.88 -4.61 2.54
C ASP A 49 -4.68 -4.01 1.81
N ASN A 50 -3.62 -3.75 2.58
CA ASN A 50 -2.36 -3.20 2.10
C ASN A 50 -1.23 -4.20 2.41
N ALA A 51 -0.60 -4.73 1.36
CA ALA A 51 0.49 -5.71 1.49
C ALA A 51 1.72 -5.19 2.24
N PHE A 52 1.86 -3.88 2.41
CA PHE A 52 2.93 -3.28 3.19
C PHE A 52 2.56 -3.11 4.67
N HIS A 53 1.28 -3.23 5.05
CA HIS A 53 0.86 -3.17 6.46
C HIS A 53 1.13 -4.52 7.14
N LEU A 54 2.22 -4.58 7.89
CA LEU A 54 2.57 -5.74 8.73
C LEU A 54 1.76 -5.74 10.05
N ALA A 55 1.07 -4.66 10.35
CA ALA A 55 0.20 -4.51 11.52
C ALA A 55 -1.12 -3.82 11.17
N ASN A 56 -2.18 -4.22 11.88
CA ASN A 56 -3.46 -3.55 11.82
C ASN A 56 -3.79 -2.89 13.15
N PHE A 57 -4.07 -1.60 13.11
CA PHE A 57 -4.43 -0.80 14.27
C PHE A 57 -5.93 -0.50 14.30
N ASP A 58 -6.46 -0.47 15.51
CA ASP A 58 -7.73 0.12 15.90
C ASP A 58 -7.48 0.98 17.15
N ARG A 59 -8.53 1.66 17.62
CA ARG A 59 -8.48 2.45 18.84
C ARG A 59 -7.87 1.69 20.02
N GLU A 60 -8.31 0.46 20.25
CA GLU A 60 -7.86 -0.35 21.38
C GLU A 60 -6.37 -0.70 21.29
N ALA A 61 -5.87 -1.02 20.08
CA ALA A 61 -4.45 -1.26 19.85
C ALA A 61 -3.61 -0.01 20.10
N VAL A 62 -4.10 1.16 19.69
CA VAL A 62 -3.43 2.45 19.94
C VAL A 62 -3.42 2.77 21.43
N ASP A 63 -4.55 2.61 22.13
CA ASP A 63 -4.62 2.85 23.59
C ASP A 63 -3.65 1.94 24.36
N ARG A 64 -3.53 0.66 23.97
CA ARG A 64 -2.55 -0.26 24.58
C ARG A 64 -1.11 0.17 24.35
N TRP A 65 -0.80 0.73 23.17
CA TRP A 65 0.51 1.28 22.85
C TRP A 65 0.80 2.55 23.65
N ALA A 66 -0.15 3.49 23.68
CA ALA A 66 -0.07 4.73 24.42
C ALA A 66 0.14 4.48 25.92
N ALA A 67 -0.48 3.43 26.48
CA ALA A 67 -0.33 3.05 27.88
C ALA A 67 1.09 2.55 28.27
N GLN A 68 1.99 2.29 27.31
CA GLN A 68 3.37 1.88 27.61
C GLN A 68 4.31 3.04 27.89
N PHE A 69 3.90 4.28 27.60
CA PHE A 69 4.72 5.45 27.87
C PHE A 69 4.60 5.85 29.35
N ALA A 70 5.73 6.14 29.98
CA ALA A 70 5.75 6.53 31.40
C ALA A 70 5.15 7.92 31.65
N THR A 71 5.26 8.79 30.65
CA THR A 71 4.55 10.07 30.59
C THR A 71 3.19 9.88 29.92
N SER A 72 2.22 10.72 30.26
CA SER A 72 0.90 10.69 29.64
C SER A 72 1.02 10.89 28.14
N ALA A 73 0.71 9.84 27.39
CA ALA A 73 0.53 9.91 25.94
C ALA A 73 -0.88 10.40 25.65
N VAL A 74 -1.00 11.32 24.69
CA VAL A 74 -2.29 11.80 24.22
C VAL A 74 -2.56 11.25 22.82
N VAL A 75 -3.78 10.76 22.64
CA VAL A 75 -4.24 10.17 21.39
C VAL A 75 -5.24 11.12 20.75
N TRP A 76 -4.84 11.73 19.65
CA TRP A 76 -5.70 12.52 18.79
C TRP A 76 -6.31 11.66 17.69
N GLU A 77 -7.52 12.04 17.30
CA GLU A 77 -8.26 11.38 16.23
C GLU A 77 -8.31 12.28 15.01
N GLN A 78 -7.86 11.76 13.88
CA GLN A 78 -8.05 12.42 12.60
C GLN A 78 -9.42 12.05 12.03
N TRP A 79 -10.18 13.07 11.67
CA TRP A 79 -11.50 12.93 11.05
C TRP A 79 -11.46 13.55 9.66
N HIS A 80 -11.54 12.73 8.62
CA HIS A 80 -11.67 13.24 7.25
C HIS A 80 -13.10 13.73 7.01
N ALA A 81 -13.25 15.04 6.81
CA ALA A 81 -14.44 15.62 6.22
C ALA A 81 -14.25 15.70 4.70
N GLN A 82 -15.17 15.09 3.95
CA GLN A 82 -15.21 15.17 2.50
C GLN A 82 -16.53 15.84 2.10
N GLY A 83 -16.46 16.82 1.20
CA GLY A 83 -17.62 17.50 0.65
C GLY A 83 -17.59 17.47 -0.88
N SER A 84 -18.76 17.46 -1.51
CA SER A 84 -18.90 17.63 -2.96
C SER A 84 -19.69 18.91 -3.25
N LEU A 85 -19.18 19.76 -4.13
CA LEU A 85 -19.90 20.92 -4.63
C LEU A 85 -20.39 20.65 -6.05
N ILE A 86 -21.70 20.76 -6.28
CA ILE A 86 -22.28 20.81 -7.63
C ILE A 86 -22.42 22.29 -7.99
N GLY A 87 -21.69 22.74 -9.01
CA GLY A 87 -21.69 24.13 -9.47
C GLY A 87 -21.90 24.22 -10.99
N PRO A 88 -22.37 25.38 -11.50
CA PRO A 88 -22.83 25.49 -12.88
C PRO A 88 -21.73 25.32 -13.95
N GLU A 89 -20.44 25.55 -13.65
CA GLU A 89 -19.30 25.24 -14.55
C GLU A 89 -18.00 25.06 -13.75
N PRO A 90 -16.97 24.36 -14.28
CA PRO A 90 -15.63 24.32 -13.68
C PRO A 90 -15.08 25.74 -13.50
N GLY A 91 -14.81 26.15 -12.26
CA GLY A 91 -14.31 27.50 -11.93
C GLY A 91 -15.39 28.53 -11.53
N ALA A 92 -16.68 28.22 -11.70
CA ALA A 92 -17.77 29.10 -11.25
C ALA A 92 -17.92 29.15 -9.70
N GLY A 93 -17.16 28.32 -8.97
CA GLY A 93 -17.21 28.16 -7.52
C GLY A 93 -16.06 28.82 -6.74
N ALA A 94 -15.29 29.74 -7.33
CA ALA A 94 -14.14 30.38 -6.67
C ALA A 94 -14.48 31.09 -5.34
N ASN A 95 -15.77 31.38 -5.09
CA ASN A 95 -16.28 31.99 -3.86
C ASN A 95 -17.25 31.08 -3.10
N ALA A 96 -17.33 29.78 -3.40
CA ALA A 96 -18.07 28.87 -2.53
C ALA A 96 -17.34 28.88 -1.17
N PRO A 97 -18.00 29.30 -0.07
CA PRO A 97 -17.39 29.24 1.24
C PRO A 97 -16.91 27.82 1.44
N SER A 98 -15.64 27.65 1.82
CA SER A 98 -15.10 26.36 2.20
C SER A 98 -15.99 25.83 3.33
N LEU A 99 -16.96 24.97 3.00
CA LEU A 99 -17.83 24.30 3.96
C LEU A 99 -17.06 23.19 4.69
N LEU A 100 -15.75 23.33 4.84
CA LEU A 100 -14.94 22.56 5.76
C LEU A 100 -15.22 23.07 7.18
N ALA A 101 -16.46 22.88 7.62
CA ALA A 101 -16.79 22.99 9.03
C ALA A 101 -16.24 21.74 9.73
N PRO A 102 -15.59 21.88 10.91
CA PRO A 102 -15.24 20.74 11.74
C PRO A 102 -16.51 19.91 11.99
N VAL A 103 -16.40 18.58 11.86
CA VAL A 103 -17.50 17.70 12.28
C VAL A 103 -17.69 17.90 13.79
N PRO A 104 -18.89 18.33 14.25
CA PRO A 104 -19.18 18.47 15.67
C PRO A 104 -18.85 17.20 16.44
N ALA A 105 -18.32 17.33 17.66
CA ALA A 105 -17.84 16.18 18.44
C ALA A 105 -18.95 15.13 18.68
N ASP A 106 -20.19 15.58 18.88
CA ASP A 106 -21.39 14.76 19.06
C ASP A 106 -21.84 14.04 17.78
N ALA A 107 -21.42 14.52 16.61
CA ALA A 107 -21.72 13.91 15.31
C ALA A 107 -20.67 12.87 14.88
N ARG A 108 -19.59 12.67 15.65
CA ARG A 108 -18.50 11.72 15.35
C ARG A 108 -18.86 10.33 15.87
N PRO A 109 -19.12 9.34 14.99
CA PRO A 109 -19.45 7.99 15.45
C PRO A 109 -18.21 7.35 16.11
N PRO A 110 -18.29 6.82 17.34
CA PRO A 110 -17.12 6.27 18.04
C PRO A 110 -16.35 5.25 17.20
N GLY A 111 -15.02 5.38 17.16
CA GLY A 111 -14.12 4.46 16.44
C GLY A 111 -14.07 4.64 14.92
N TRP A 112 -14.61 5.73 14.37
CA TRP A 112 -14.56 6.08 12.94
C TRP A 112 -13.52 7.14 12.58
N ALA A 113 -12.58 7.43 13.47
CA ALA A 113 -11.39 8.20 13.11
C ALA A 113 -10.63 7.45 12.00
N THR A 114 -10.15 8.17 10.98
CA THR A 114 -9.37 7.57 9.87
C THR A 114 -7.97 7.21 10.30
N HIS A 115 -7.36 8.08 11.13
CA HIS A 115 -6.05 7.86 11.73
C HIS A 115 -6.09 8.22 13.21
N TYR A 116 -5.14 7.65 13.94
CA TYR A 116 -4.81 8.06 15.29
C TYR A 116 -3.43 8.70 15.27
N LEU A 117 -3.29 9.82 15.96
CA LEU A 117 -2.01 10.49 16.18
C LEU A 117 -1.71 10.41 17.67
N VAL A 118 -0.56 9.84 18.02
CA VAL A 118 -0.10 9.71 19.40
C VAL A 118 1.01 10.70 19.63
N LEU A 119 0.86 11.51 20.69
CA LEU A 119 1.80 12.51 21.13
C LEU A 119 2.30 12.15 22.53
N VAL A 120 3.61 12.18 22.72
CA VAL A 120 4.27 11.90 24.02
C VAL A 120 5.26 13.01 24.29
N ASN A 121 5.23 13.57 25.51
CA ASN A 121 5.99 14.77 25.88
C ASN A 121 5.73 15.96 24.92
N ALA A 122 4.51 16.09 24.40
CA ALA A 122 4.08 17.31 23.74
C ALA A 122 3.63 18.32 24.81
N ASP A 123 3.88 19.59 24.58
CA ASP A 123 3.62 20.65 25.56
C ASP A 123 2.09 20.87 25.73
N ASP A 124 1.57 20.64 26.94
CA ASP A 124 0.14 20.67 27.28
C ASP A 124 -0.55 22.00 26.86
N ALA A 125 0.19 23.11 26.84
CA ALA A 125 -0.33 24.44 26.52
C ALA A 125 -0.67 24.63 25.03
N ALA A 126 -0.11 23.82 24.13
CA ALA A 126 -0.46 23.81 22.71
C ALA A 126 -1.59 22.83 22.38
N GLU A 127 -1.96 21.97 23.33
CA GLU A 127 -2.76 20.77 23.08
C GLU A 127 -4.27 21.03 23.01
N GLN A 128 -4.77 22.02 23.76
CA GLN A 128 -6.22 22.28 23.88
C GLN A 128 -6.80 23.08 22.70
N ASP A 129 -5.96 23.85 21.99
CA ASP A 129 -6.39 24.75 20.91
C ASP A 129 -5.81 24.38 19.53
N ALA A 130 -4.95 23.37 19.46
CA ALA A 130 -4.35 22.94 18.20
C ALA A 130 -5.39 22.34 17.26
N THR A 131 -5.77 23.12 16.26
CA THR A 131 -6.59 22.68 15.13
C THR A 131 -5.74 22.70 13.87
N ALA A 132 -5.40 21.53 13.35
CA ALA A 132 -4.76 21.39 12.05
C ALA A 132 -5.84 21.12 10.99
N SER A 133 -6.01 22.04 10.05
CA SER A 133 -6.86 21.84 8.87
C SER A 133 -5.98 21.55 7.67
N MET A 134 -6.02 20.31 7.19
CA MET A 134 -5.37 19.93 5.94
C MET A 134 -6.38 20.08 4.80
N ALA A 135 -6.16 21.07 3.92
CA ALA A 135 -6.96 21.23 2.72
C ALA A 135 -6.55 20.17 1.69
N TRP A 136 -7.33 19.09 1.57
CA TRP A 136 -7.13 18.09 0.53
C TRP A 136 -8.05 18.36 -0.66
N SER A 137 -7.47 18.67 -1.82
CA SER A 137 -8.17 18.59 -3.11
C SER A 137 -8.07 17.15 -3.63
N VAL A 138 -9.07 16.31 -3.34
CA VAL A 138 -9.23 15.00 -3.99
C VAL A 138 -10.50 15.06 -4.84
N GLU A 139 -10.51 14.38 -5.99
CA GLU A 139 -11.79 13.91 -6.55
C GLU A 139 -12.59 13.15 -5.47
N PRO A 140 -13.91 13.29 -5.41
CA PRO A 140 -14.70 12.83 -4.28
C PRO A 140 -14.66 11.30 -4.18
N VAL A 141 -13.88 10.80 -3.23
CA VAL A 141 -13.79 9.38 -2.90
C VAL A 141 -14.37 9.17 -1.51
N ASN A 142 -15.70 9.17 -1.47
CA ASN A 142 -16.53 9.11 -0.27
C ASN A 142 -16.32 7.76 0.44
N ALA A 143 -15.49 7.72 1.50
CA ALA A 143 -15.03 6.48 2.13
C ALA A 143 -16.19 5.57 2.59
N ARG A 144 -17.32 6.14 3.02
CA ARG A 144 -18.53 5.39 3.39
C ARG A 144 -19.24 4.76 2.20
N TRP A 145 -19.30 5.47 1.08
CA TRP A 145 -19.85 4.96 -0.18
C TRP A 145 -18.93 3.89 -0.77
N LEU A 146 -17.62 4.11 -0.75
CA LEU A 146 -16.61 3.12 -1.12
C LEU A 146 -16.73 1.86 -0.28
N GLU A 147 -16.90 1.98 1.03
CA GLU A 147 -17.06 0.81 1.89
C GLU A 147 -18.38 0.08 1.59
N GLY A 148 -19.46 0.84 1.33
CA GLY A 148 -20.70 0.29 0.80
C GLY A 148 -20.50 -0.51 -0.49
N LEU A 149 -19.72 0.04 -1.44
CA LEU A 149 -19.37 -0.63 -2.69
C LEU A 149 -18.49 -1.85 -2.47
N ARG A 150 -17.46 -1.77 -1.62
CA ARG A 150 -16.58 -2.88 -1.29
C ARG A 150 -17.37 -4.03 -0.69
N ARG A 151 -18.24 -3.73 0.28
CA ARG A 151 -19.15 -4.72 0.87
C ARG A 151 -20.09 -5.32 -0.17
N ALA A 152 -20.77 -4.50 -0.97
CA ALA A 152 -21.66 -4.99 -2.03
C ALA A 152 -20.93 -5.88 -3.03
N ASN A 153 -19.69 -5.53 -3.38
CA ASN A 153 -18.85 -6.31 -4.27
C ASN A 153 -18.45 -7.66 -3.64
N ARG A 154 -18.07 -7.68 -2.36
CA ARG A 154 -17.82 -8.93 -1.59
C ARG A 154 -19.05 -9.84 -1.56
N GLU A 155 -20.24 -9.28 -1.34
CA GLU A 155 -21.51 -10.02 -1.34
C GLU A 155 -21.87 -10.57 -2.74
N LEU A 156 -21.60 -9.79 -3.79
CA LEU A 156 -21.74 -10.22 -5.18
C LEU A 156 -20.82 -11.41 -5.50
N TRP A 157 -19.54 -11.34 -5.11
CA TRP A 157 -18.58 -12.43 -5.29
C TRP A 157 -19.03 -13.73 -4.61
N ARG A 158 -19.49 -13.64 -3.35
CA ARG A 158 -20.01 -14.81 -2.62
C ARG A 158 -21.25 -15.41 -3.31
N SER A 159 -22.15 -14.56 -3.79
CA SER A 159 -23.35 -15.02 -4.50
C SER A 159 -23.03 -15.67 -5.84
N ASN A 160 -22.08 -15.10 -6.60
CA ASN A 160 -21.59 -15.69 -7.85
C ASN A 160 -20.91 -17.05 -7.60
N ALA A 161 -20.11 -17.18 -6.54
CA ALA A 161 -19.47 -18.44 -6.17
C ALA A 161 -20.50 -19.52 -5.82
N ARG A 162 -21.54 -19.17 -5.05
CA ARG A 162 -22.64 -20.11 -4.73
C ARG A 162 -23.41 -20.56 -5.96
N LEU A 163 -23.71 -19.63 -6.88
CA LEU A 163 -24.41 -19.96 -8.12
C LEU A 163 -23.57 -20.83 -9.06
N ALA A 164 -22.24 -20.70 -9.01
CA ALA A 164 -21.32 -21.55 -9.77
C ALA A 164 -21.19 -22.97 -9.19
N ASP A 165 -21.40 -23.14 -7.87
CA ASP A 165 -21.30 -24.42 -7.16
C ASP A 165 -22.59 -25.26 -7.26
N THR A 166 -23.73 -24.63 -7.50
CA THR A 166 -24.96 -25.38 -7.81
C THR A 166 -24.91 -25.92 -9.24
N ASP A 167 -24.79 -27.24 -9.37
CA ASP A 167 -24.90 -28.05 -10.61
C ASP A 167 -26.17 -27.80 -11.47
N ALA A 168 -27.04 -26.87 -11.05
CA ALA A 168 -28.30 -26.58 -11.70
C ALA A 168 -28.16 -25.91 -13.07
N HIS A 169 -27.02 -25.32 -13.42
CA HIS A 169 -26.87 -24.57 -14.68
C HIS A 169 -25.63 -25.03 -15.47
N PRO A 170 -25.81 -25.77 -16.59
CA PRO A 170 -24.71 -26.08 -17.48
C PRO A 170 -24.10 -24.78 -17.99
N ARG A 171 -22.80 -24.62 -17.71
CA ARG A 171 -21.87 -23.60 -18.21
C ARG A 171 -22.39 -22.91 -19.48
N GLY A 172 -22.85 -21.66 -19.39
CA GLY A 172 -23.35 -21.00 -20.59
C GLY A 172 -23.66 -19.51 -20.51
N THR A 173 -24.57 -19.07 -19.64
CA THR A 173 -25.30 -17.83 -19.96
C THR A 173 -25.35 -16.74 -18.90
N TYR A 174 -24.80 -16.97 -17.70
CA TYR A 174 -24.68 -15.92 -16.69
C TYR A 174 -23.27 -15.85 -16.10
N SER A 175 -22.27 -15.72 -16.97
CA SER A 175 -21.01 -15.11 -16.53
C SER A 175 -21.31 -13.64 -16.23
N ALA A 176 -21.54 -13.31 -14.96
CA ALA A 176 -21.49 -11.92 -14.50
C ALA A 176 -20.24 -11.25 -15.11
N ALA A 177 -20.34 -9.99 -15.54
CA ALA A 177 -19.26 -9.29 -16.26
C ALA A 177 -17.88 -9.38 -15.55
N ALA A 178 -17.87 -9.60 -14.22
CA ALA A 178 -16.65 -9.84 -13.45
C ALA A 178 -15.99 -11.22 -13.73
N ALA A 179 -16.77 -12.29 -13.95
CA ALA A 179 -16.24 -13.61 -14.28
C ALA A 179 -15.59 -13.62 -15.67
N SER A 180 -16.20 -12.94 -16.66
CA SER A 180 -15.60 -12.80 -18.00
C SER A 180 -14.35 -11.90 -18.00
N VAL A 181 -14.26 -10.94 -17.08
CA VAL A 181 -13.04 -10.16 -16.84
C VAL A 181 -11.95 -11.03 -16.21
N ILE A 182 -12.27 -11.85 -15.19
CA ILE A 182 -11.31 -12.78 -14.58
C ILE A 182 -10.80 -13.80 -15.62
N ASP A 183 -11.68 -14.41 -16.42
CA ASP A 183 -11.27 -15.36 -17.45
C ASP A 183 -10.40 -14.72 -18.52
N ARG A 184 -10.67 -13.46 -18.87
CA ARG A 184 -9.83 -12.67 -19.78
C ARG A 184 -8.44 -12.41 -19.19
N TRP A 185 -8.36 -12.07 -17.90
CA TRP A 185 -7.07 -11.87 -17.22
C TRP A 185 -6.29 -13.16 -17.05
N LYS A 186 -6.94 -14.27 -16.69
CA LYS A 186 -6.32 -15.60 -16.65
C LYS A 186 -5.78 -16.02 -18.01
N SER A 187 -6.55 -15.83 -19.07
CA SER A 187 -6.12 -16.14 -20.43
C SER A 187 -4.92 -15.29 -20.85
N ARG A 188 -4.89 -14.00 -20.47
CA ARG A 188 -3.73 -13.12 -20.71
C ARG A 188 -2.50 -13.52 -19.91
N ALA A 189 -2.67 -13.94 -18.66
CA ALA A 189 -1.57 -14.40 -17.82
C ALA A 189 -0.92 -15.68 -18.40
N LEU A 190 -1.75 -16.67 -18.78
CA LEU A 190 -1.26 -17.89 -19.42
C LEU A 190 -0.54 -17.61 -20.74
N ALA A 191 -1.10 -16.74 -21.59
CA ALA A 191 -0.44 -16.34 -22.83
C ALA A 191 0.90 -15.61 -22.59
N ALA A 192 0.99 -14.80 -21.55
CA ALA A 192 2.23 -14.13 -21.16
C ALA A 192 3.27 -15.12 -20.63
N GLU A 193 2.86 -16.12 -19.84
CA GLU A 193 3.74 -17.21 -19.38
C GLU A 193 4.28 -18.05 -20.54
N GLU A 194 3.42 -18.40 -21.50
CA GLU A 194 3.84 -19.11 -22.73
C GLU A 194 4.83 -18.28 -23.55
N GLN A 195 4.59 -16.97 -23.71
CA GLN A 195 5.53 -16.07 -24.38
C GLN A 195 6.86 -15.98 -23.65
N ALA A 196 6.84 -15.80 -22.33
CA ALA A 196 8.05 -15.75 -21.50
C ALA A 196 8.87 -17.05 -21.64
N ARG A 197 8.21 -18.20 -21.63
CA ARG A 197 8.84 -19.51 -21.82
C ARG A 197 9.45 -19.64 -23.22
N ALA A 198 8.75 -19.18 -24.26
CA ALA A 198 9.27 -19.18 -25.62
C ALA A 198 10.51 -18.26 -25.76
N PHE A 199 10.50 -17.08 -25.13
CA PHE A 199 11.65 -16.19 -25.09
C PHE A 199 12.84 -16.81 -24.36
N GLN A 200 12.62 -17.48 -23.23
CA GLN A 200 13.68 -18.15 -22.48
C GLN A 200 14.34 -19.27 -23.30
N LEU A 201 13.55 -20.13 -23.94
CA LEU A 201 14.06 -21.16 -24.85
C LEU A 201 14.82 -20.54 -26.04
N GLY A 202 14.34 -19.41 -26.55
CA GLY A 202 15.04 -18.65 -27.61
C GLY A 202 16.40 -18.13 -27.15
N ALA A 203 16.51 -17.61 -25.92
CA ALA A 203 17.76 -17.11 -25.35
C ALA A 203 18.77 -18.24 -25.10
N GLU A 204 18.32 -19.39 -24.59
CA GLU A 204 19.16 -20.57 -24.39
C GLU A 204 19.72 -21.09 -25.73
N ASN A 205 18.87 -21.18 -26.76
CA ASN A 205 19.31 -21.55 -28.10
C ASN A 205 20.28 -20.53 -28.72
N TYR A 206 20.08 -19.24 -28.46
CA TYR A 206 20.97 -18.20 -28.95
C TYR A 206 22.37 -18.30 -28.34
N GLU A 207 22.47 -18.55 -27.03
CA GLU A 207 23.75 -18.73 -26.35
C GLU A 207 24.49 -20.01 -26.82
N ASP A 208 23.77 -21.12 -27.08
CA ASP A 208 24.39 -22.32 -27.66
C ASP A 208 24.92 -22.04 -29.09
N VAL A 209 24.14 -21.37 -29.94
CA VAL A 209 24.59 -20.97 -31.28
C VAL A 209 25.80 -20.02 -31.21
N ARG A 210 25.78 -19.06 -30.28
CA ARG A 210 26.89 -18.13 -30.05
C ARG A 210 28.15 -18.87 -29.59
N HIS A 211 28.01 -19.82 -28.66
CA HIS A 211 29.11 -20.64 -28.16
C HIS A 211 29.72 -21.50 -29.28
N ARG A 212 28.90 -22.21 -30.05
CA ARG A 212 29.36 -23.00 -31.21
C ARG A 212 30.10 -22.15 -32.25
N ARG A 213 29.61 -20.93 -32.51
CA ARG A 213 30.27 -19.99 -33.43
C ARG A 213 31.61 -19.52 -32.89
N ALA A 214 31.71 -19.21 -31.59
CA ALA A 214 32.96 -18.83 -30.95
C ALA A 214 34.01 -19.96 -31.00
N VAL A 215 33.60 -21.20 -30.72
CA VAL A 215 34.47 -22.38 -30.81
C VAL A 215 34.98 -22.58 -32.24
N LYS A 216 34.11 -22.46 -33.25
CA LYS A 216 34.51 -22.56 -34.66
C LYS A 216 35.52 -21.48 -35.07
N ILE A 217 35.34 -20.25 -34.60
CA ILE A 217 36.29 -19.15 -34.85
C ILE A 217 37.64 -19.44 -34.19
N ALA A 218 37.64 -19.88 -32.93
CA ALA A 218 38.86 -20.21 -32.20
C ALA A 218 39.65 -21.37 -32.84
N LEU A 219 38.96 -22.41 -33.30
CA LEU A 219 39.58 -23.54 -34.01
C LEU A 219 40.21 -23.10 -35.34
N SER A 220 39.49 -22.29 -36.13
CA SER A 220 40.03 -21.74 -37.39
C SER A 220 41.26 -20.86 -37.15
N ALA A 221 41.24 -20.03 -36.11
CA ALA A 221 42.39 -19.20 -35.74
C ALA A 221 43.60 -20.06 -35.31
N ALA A 222 43.38 -21.10 -34.51
CA ALA A 222 44.43 -22.03 -34.09
C ALA A 222 45.05 -22.77 -35.29
N GLN A 223 44.24 -23.20 -36.26
CA GLN A 223 44.71 -23.81 -37.50
C GLN A 223 45.55 -22.84 -38.35
N ALA A 224 45.11 -21.58 -38.48
CA ALA A 224 45.86 -20.55 -39.19
C ALA A 224 47.22 -20.26 -38.54
N VAL A 225 47.27 -20.18 -37.21
CA VAL A 225 48.54 -19.99 -36.46
C VAL A 225 49.48 -21.17 -36.66
N ARG A 226 48.95 -22.40 -36.68
CA ARG A 226 49.75 -23.60 -36.94
C ARG A 226 50.35 -23.59 -38.35
N LEU A 227 49.53 -23.32 -39.37
CA LEU A 227 49.98 -23.23 -40.76
C LEU A 227 51.04 -22.13 -40.95
N PHE A 228 50.87 -20.99 -40.29
CA PHE A 228 51.87 -19.92 -40.31
C PHE A 228 53.19 -20.35 -39.66
N ARG A 229 53.13 -20.98 -38.48
CA ARG A 229 54.33 -21.47 -37.78
C ARG A 229 55.09 -22.52 -38.60
N ASP A 230 54.37 -23.43 -39.23
CA ASP A 230 54.97 -24.49 -40.07
C ASP A 230 55.65 -23.87 -41.31
N ARG A 231 55.09 -22.78 -41.86
CA ARG A 231 55.67 -22.05 -43.00
C ARG A 231 56.88 -21.19 -42.65
N VAL A 232 56.99 -20.69 -41.42
CA VAL A 232 58.16 -19.93 -40.93
C VAL A 232 59.35 -20.85 -40.59
N ARG A 233 59.08 -22.13 -40.33
CA ARG A 233 60.10 -23.13 -39.98
C ARG A 233 60.65 -23.91 -41.18
N ALA A 234 60.03 -23.79 -42.35
CA ALA A 234 60.47 -24.37 -43.61
C ALA A 234 61.29 -23.35 -44.40
#